data_AF-A0A136HPM1-F1
#
_entry.id   AF-A0A136HPM1-F1
#
_cell.length_a   1.000
_cell.length_b   1.000
_cell.length_c   1.000
_cell.angle_alpha   90.00
_cell.angle_beta   90.00
_cell.angle_gamma   90.00
#
_symmetry.space_group_name_H-M   'P 1'
#
loop_
_entity.id
_entity.type
_entity.pdbx_description
1 polymer ?
#
loop_
_entity_poly.entity_id
_entity_poly.type
_entity_poly.pdbx_seq_one_letter_code
_entity_poly.pdbx_strand_id
1 'polypeptide(L)'
;MAMLLEGNMLDAVLRLVKDLSVSGIVYFWIDNDSMKVSPDIPTLLLAEEWRTGFLFADFDGVEKRQSRIDRRKDKHQRIDVDEQLLSDRSHPEGRRLADLPVKVDIDLAAEKLKVYYS
;
A
#
# COMPACT_ATOMS: atom_id res chain seq x y z
N MET A 1 -1.30 -17.70 -24.69
CA MET A 1 0.02 -17.08 -24.88
C MET A 1 0.46 -16.58 -23.52
N ALA A 2 1.04 -17.49 -22.74
CA ALA A 2 1.48 -17.25 -21.37
C ALA A 2 2.90 -16.68 -21.43
N MET A 3 3.11 -15.46 -20.92
CA MET A 3 4.45 -14.96 -20.66
C MET A 3 4.85 -15.36 -19.25
N LEU A 4 5.76 -16.32 -19.19
CA LEU A 4 6.66 -16.56 -18.07
C LEU A 4 7.54 -15.32 -17.90
N LEU A 5 7.45 -14.63 -16.77
CA LEU A 5 8.48 -13.70 -16.31
C LEU A 5 9.18 -14.36 -15.12
N GLU A 6 10.24 -15.10 -15.46
CA GLU A 6 11.22 -15.60 -14.51
C GLU A 6 12.04 -14.43 -13.95
N GLY A 7 12.23 -14.42 -12.63
CA GLY A 7 13.40 -13.82 -12.00
C GLY A 7 13.21 -12.43 -11.37
N ASN A 8 13.17 -12.42 -10.03
CA ASN A 8 13.44 -11.29 -9.14
C ASN A 8 12.48 -10.07 -9.18
N MET A 9 11.28 -10.26 -8.64
CA MET A 9 10.43 -9.19 -8.09
C MET A 9 10.90 -8.68 -6.70
N LEU A 10 12.14 -8.96 -6.31
CA LEU A 10 12.62 -8.76 -4.93
C LEU A 10 12.84 -7.29 -4.51
N ASP A 11 12.61 -6.32 -5.39
CA ASP A 11 12.54 -4.88 -5.08
C ASP A 11 11.48 -4.20 -5.96
N ALA A 12 10.28 -4.77 -6.06
CA ALA A 12 9.17 -4.09 -6.73
C ALA A 12 8.79 -2.83 -5.94
N VAL A 13 9.38 -1.68 -6.31
CA VAL A 13 8.99 -0.37 -5.81
C VAL A 13 7.63 -0.04 -6.41
N LEU A 14 6.59 -0.50 -5.72
CA LEU A 14 5.22 -0.19 -6.05
C LEU A 14 4.95 1.28 -5.74
N ARG A 15 4.38 1.99 -6.72
CA ARG A 15 3.95 3.38 -6.57
C ARG A 15 2.43 3.45 -6.62
N LEU A 16 1.84 4.20 -5.70
CA LEU A 16 0.39 4.40 -5.66
C LEU A 16 0.01 5.61 -6.50
N VAL A 17 -0.88 5.39 -7.46
CA VAL A 17 -1.48 6.44 -8.27
C VAL A 17 -2.88 6.73 -7.74
N LYS A 18 -3.19 8.00 -7.57
CA LYS A 18 -4.53 8.52 -7.33
C LYS A 18 -5.01 9.19 -8.59
N ASP A 19 -6.16 8.75 -9.10
CA ASP A 19 -6.72 9.25 -10.34
C ASP A 19 -8.19 9.65 -10.19
N LEU A 20 -8.66 10.53 -11.07
CA LEU A 20 -10.06 10.89 -11.23
C LEU A 20 -10.64 10.13 -12.41
N SER A 21 -11.51 9.17 -12.10
CA SER A 21 -12.31 8.40 -13.06
C SER A 21 -13.72 8.99 -13.19
N VAL A 22 -14.50 8.47 -14.14
CA VAL A 22 -15.91 8.85 -14.33
C VAL A 22 -16.76 8.55 -13.09
N SER A 23 -16.40 7.50 -12.34
CA SER A 23 -17.04 7.10 -11.09
C SER A 23 -16.50 7.83 -9.85
N GLY A 24 -15.55 8.74 -10.01
CA GLY A 24 -14.91 9.49 -8.91
C GLY A 24 -13.44 9.13 -8.69
N ILE A 25 -12.92 9.44 -7.51
CA ILE A 25 -11.52 9.20 -7.14
C ILE A 25 -11.27 7.69 -7.02
N VAL A 26 -10.22 7.22 -7.69
CA VAL A 26 -9.76 5.83 -7.64
C VAL A 26 -8.26 5.79 -7.37
N TYR A 27 -7.81 4.65 -6.84
CA TYR A 27 -6.43 4.37 -6.51
C TYR A 27 -6.00 3.10 -7.23
N PHE A 28 -4.77 3.06 -7.74
CA PHE A 28 -4.20 1.82 -8.28
C PHE A 28 -2.68 1.83 -8.15
N TRP A 29 -2.09 0.64 -8.09
CA TRP A 29 -0.66 0.42 -8.00
C TRP A 29 -0.05 0.23 -9.38
N ILE A 30 1.11 0.85 -9.57
CA ILE A 30 1.99 0.61 -10.71
C ILE A 30 3.34 0.09 -10.24
N ASP A 31 4.01 -0.66 -11.10
CA ASP A 31 5.38 -1.12 -10.89
C ASP A 31 6.42 -0.07 -11.37
N ASN A 32 7.68 -0.51 -11.41
CA ASN A 32 8.81 0.30 -11.89
C ASN A 32 8.69 0.65 -13.38
N ASP A 33 8.13 -0.26 -14.18
CA ASP A 33 7.88 -0.05 -15.61
C ASP A 33 6.62 0.80 -15.85
N SER A 34 6.00 1.28 -14.78
CA SER A 34 4.76 2.07 -14.78
C SER A 34 3.56 1.31 -15.34
N MET A 35 3.61 -0.02 -15.28
CA MET A 35 2.51 -0.90 -15.64
C MET A 35 1.57 -1.07 -14.44
N LYS A 36 0.27 -1.00 -14.72
CA LYS A 36 -0.77 -1.18 -13.69
C LYS A 36 -0.83 -2.63 -13.24
N VAL A 37 -0.60 -2.86 -11.95
CA VAL A 37 -0.56 -4.20 -11.34
C VAL A 37 -1.77 -4.51 -10.45
N SER A 38 -2.55 -3.49 -10.07
CA SER A 38 -3.77 -3.65 -9.28
C SER A 38 -5.03 -3.28 -10.07
N PRO A 39 -6.22 -3.74 -9.67
CA PRO A 39 -7.48 -3.16 -10.13
C PRO A 39 -7.63 -1.70 -9.66
N ASP A 40 -8.71 -1.05 -10.11
CA ASP A 40 -9.14 0.25 -9.53
C ASP A 40 -9.72 0.04 -8.14
N ILE A 41 -9.19 0.79 -7.18
CA ILE A 41 -9.51 0.66 -5.76
C ILE A 41 -10.16 1.97 -5.29
N PRO A 42 -11.31 1.94 -4.62
CA PRO A 42 -12.06 3.16 -4.33
C PRO A 42 -11.53 3.94 -3.12
N THR A 43 -10.73 3.33 -2.24
CA THR A 43 -10.23 3.99 -1.04
C THR A 43 -8.75 3.68 -0.79
N LEU A 44 -8.06 4.62 -0.13
CA LEU A 44 -6.65 4.45 0.25
C LEU A 44 -6.45 3.24 1.18
N LEU A 45 -7.40 3.00 2.09
CA LEU A 45 -7.37 1.85 3.02
C LEU A 45 -7.36 0.52 2.25
N LEU A 46 -8.24 0.36 1.27
CA LEU A 46 -8.29 -0.85 0.45
C LEU A 46 -7.03 -0.99 -0.43
N ALA A 47 -6.42 0.13 -0.85
CA ALA A 47 -5.18 0.10 -1.61
C ALA A 47 -4.01 -0.41 -0.76
N GLU A 48 -3.99 -0.04 0.52
CA GLU A 48 -3.02 -0.55 1.50
C GLU A 48 -3.20 -2.04 1.80
N GLU A 49 -4.45 -2.49 1.98
CA GLU A 49 -4.77 -3.91 2.16
C GLU A 49 -4.32 -4.73 0.94
N TRP A 50 -4.57 -4.22 -0.27
CA TRP A 50 -4.15 -4.87 -1.50
C TRP A 50 -2.62 -5.00 -1.58
N ARG A 51 -1.87 -3.92 -1.32
CA ARG A 51 -0.38 -3.97 -1.33
C ARG A 51 0.15 -4.96 -0.32
N THR A 52 -0.44 -4.99 0.87
CA THR A 52 -0.08 -5.94 1.91
C THR A 52 -0.28 -7.37 1.40
N GLY A 53 -1.46 -7.68 0.85
CA GLY A 53 -1.76 -9.00 0.27
C GLY A 53 -0.83 -9.38 -0.88
N PHE A 54 -0.52 -8.43 -1.76
CA PHE A 54 0.40 -8.62 -2.89
C PHE A 54 1.82 -8.96 -2.42
N LEU A 55 2.37 -8.19 -1.47
CA LEU A 55 3.70 -8.45 -0.88
C LEU A 55 3.75 -9.78 -0.12
N PHE A 56 2.65 -10.23 0.49
CA PHE A 56 2.57 -11.53 1.15
C PHE A 56 2.49 -12.69 0.15
N ALA A 57 1.83 -12.52 -1.00
CA ALA A 57 1.69 -13.57 -1.99
C ALA A 57 3.02 -13.97 -2.64
N ASP A 58 3.96 -13.03 -2.70
CA ASP A 58 5.30 -13.22 -3.28
C ASP A 58 6.34 -13.72 -2.25
N PHE A 59 5.96 -13.86 -0.98
CA PHE A 59 6.86 -14.33 0.07
C PHE A 59 6.98 -15.85 0.06
N ASP A 60 8.10 -16.35 -0.46
CA ASP A 60 8.38 -17.79 -0.63
C ASP A 60 8.83 -18.51 0.67
N GLY A 61 8.87 -17.79 1.80
CA GLY A 61 9.22 -18.33 3.10
C GLY A 61 8.01 -18.83 3.89
N VAL A 62 8.25 -19.62 4.95
CA VAL A 62 7.20 -19.96 5.92
C VAL A 62 6.74 -18.68 6.61
N GLU A 63 5.56 -18.18 6.26
CA GLU A 63 4.97 -17.03 6.91
C GLU A 63 4.78 -17.33 8.40
N LYS A 64 5.44 -16.52 9.24
CA LYS A 64 5.38 -16.69 10.70
C LYS A 64 4.20 -15.94 11.33
N ARG A 65 3.54 -15.06 10.58
CA ARG A 65 2.34 -14.34 11.05
C ARG A 65 1.12 -15.27 11.03
N GLN A 66 0.46 -15.35 12.17
CA GLN A 66 -0.85 -16.00 12.30
C GLN A 66 -2.01 -15.12 11.82
N SER A 67 -1.77 -13.82 11.59
CA SER A 67 -2.78 -12.84 11.17
C SER A 67 -2.22 -11.95 10.06
N ARG A 68 -3.07 -11.70 9.04
CA ARG A 68 -2.81 -10.70 7.99
C ARG A 68 -3.08 -9.27 8.46
N ILE A 69 -3.89 -9.13 9.52
CA ILE A 69 -4.23 -7.84 10.12
C ILE A 69 -3.11 -7.45 11.07
N ASP A 70 -2.45 -6.32 10.80
CA ASP A 70 -1.50 -5.72 11.73
C ASP A 70 -2.24 -5.01 12.87
N ARG A 71 -2.20 -5.61 14.06
CA ARG A 71 -2.83 -5.07 15.27
C ARG A 71 -2.22 -3.75 15.72
N ARG A 72 -1.05 -3.36 15.22
CA ARG A 72 -0.43 -2.05 15.51
C ARG A 72 -1.10 -0.89 14.79
N LYS A 73 -1.86 -1.18 13.73
CA LYS A 73 -2.63 -0.18 12.98
C LYS A 73 -3.95 0.18 13.67
N ASP A 74 -4.36 -0.59 14.69
CA ASP A 74 -5.47 -0.22 15.55
C ASP A 74 -5.07 0.97 16.43
N LYS A 75 -5.63 2.13 16.11
CA LYS A 75 -5.33 3.40 16.80
C LYS A 75 -5.59 3.32 18.30
N HIS A 76 -6.65 2.62 18.73
CA HIS A 76 -6.99 2.52 20.14
C HIS A 76 -5.97 1.67 20.89
N GLN A 77 -5.65 0.50 20.33
CA GLN A 77 -4.66 -0.39 20.92
C GLN A 77 -3.26 0.25 20.96
N ARG A 78 -2.95 1.12 19.99
CA ARG A 78 -1.68 1.84 19.91
C ARG A 78 -1.53 2.90 21.00
N ILE A 79 -2.58 3.70 21.22
CA ILE A 79 -2.62 4.70 22.30
C ILE A 79 -2.41 4.02 23.65
N ASP A 80 -3.13 2.93 23.92
CA ASP A 80 -3.02 2.20 25.19
C ASP A 80 -1.59 1.69 25.45
N VAL A 81 -0.90 1.23 24.40
CA VAL A 81 0.48 0.73 24.50
C VAL A 81 1.49 1.87 24.66
N ASP A 82 1.32 2.96 23.92
CA ASP A 82 2.22 4.12 23.98
C ASP A 82 2.05 4.89 25.31
N GLU A 83 0.85 4.90 25.89
CA GLU A 83 0.61 5.45 27.24
C GLU A 83 1.22 4.57 28.35
N GLN A 84 1.26 3.25 28.15
CA GLN A 84 1.78 2.30 29.15
C GLN A 84 3.30 2.10 29.10
N LEU A 85 3.90 2.12 27.91
CA LEU A 85 5.35 2.09 27.77
C LEU A 85 5.85 3.53 27.69
N LEU A 86 6.45 4.03 28.77
CA LEU A 86 7.22 5.29 28.85
C LEU A 86 8.50 5.30 27.95
N SER A 87 8.45 4.64 26.79
CA SER A 87 9.55 4.55 25.84
C SER A 87 9.13 5.18 24.52
N ASP A 88 9.84 6.23 24.10
CA ASP A 88 9.71 6.79 22.76
C ASP A 88 10.16 5.75 21.72
N ARG A 89 9.19 5.18 21.00
CA ARG A 89 9.45 4.24 19.92
C ARG A 89 9.75 5.01 18.65
N SER A 90 10.97 4.92 18.14
CA SER A 90 11.36 5.57 16.88
C SER A 90 10.62 5.04 15.64
N HIS A 91 10.20 3.76 15.66
CA HIS A 91 9.51 3.10 14.55
C HIS A 91 8.35 2.20 15.06
N PRO A 92 7.19 2.79 15.40
CA PRO A 92 6.06 2.06 15.96
C PRO A 92 5.26 1.26 14.91
N GLU A 93 5.43 1.55 13.61
CA GLU A 93 4.71 0.91 12.49
C GLU A 93 5.18 -0.54 12.26
N GLY A 94 6.48 -0.81 12.46
CA GLY A 94 7.10 -2.09 12.11
C GLY A 94 8.38 -1.89 11.30
N ARG A 95 9.03 -2.99 10.91
CA ARG A 95 10.28 -2.97 10.12
C ARG A 95 10.10 -3.47 8.69
N ARG A 96 8.92 -3.99 8.33
CA ARG A 96 8.68 -4.59 7.01
C ARG A 96 8.13 -3.54 6.05
N LEU A 97 8.39 -3.71 4.75
CA LEU A 97 7.85 -2.85 3.70
C LEU A 97 6.31 -2.78 3.70
N ALA A 98 5.65 -3.90 4.01
CA ALA A 98 4.19 -3.99 4.15
C ALA A 98 3.64 -3.28 5.40
N ASP A 99 4.48 -3.05 6.40
CA ASP A 99 4.11 -2.35 7.64
C ASP A 99 4.22 -0.82 7.47
N LEU A 100 4.90 -0.33 6.43
CA LEU A 100 5.04 1.10 6.18
C LEU A 100 3.73 1.71 5.66
N PRO A 101 3.35 2.91 6.13
CA PRO A 101 2.15 3.58 5.68
C PRO A 101 2.22 3.88 4.18
N VAL A 102 1.13 3.58 3.49
CA VAL A 102 0.99 3.86 2.06
C VAL A 102 0.79 5.36 1.85
N LYS A 103 1.52 5.92 0.87
CA LYS A 103 1.38 7.30 0.42
C LYS A 103 1.03 7.30 -1.06
N VAL A 104 0.32 8.34 -1.50
CA VAL A 104 0.08 8.59 -2.92
C VAL A 104 1.36 9.16 -3.52
N ASP A 105 1.93 8.47 -4.50
CA ASP A 105 3.15 8.90 -5.18
C ASP A 105 2.83 9.79 -6.38
N ILE A 106 1.71 9.53 -7.06
CA ILE A 106 1.28 10.28 -8.26
C ILE A 106 -0.20 10.68 -8.10
N ASP A 107 -0.50 11.98 -8.15
CA ASP A 107 -1.88 12.51 -8.04
C ASP A 107 -2.36 13.09 -9.38
N LEU A 108 -2.87 12.22 -10.24
CA LEU A 108 -3.48 12.59 -11.52
C LEU A 108 -4.85 13.26 -11.33
N ALA A 109 -5.52 12.99 -10.21
CA ALA A 109 -6.81 13.61 -9.91
C ALA A 109 -6.66 15.13 -9.78
N ALA A 110 -5.62 15.60 -9.11
CA ALA A 110 -5.32 17.02 -8.98
C ALA A 110 -5.06 17.70 -10.34
N GLU A 111 -4.36 17.02 -11.26
CA GLU A 111 -4.10 17.52 -12.61
C GLU A 111 -5.38 17.62 -13.44
N LYS A 112 -6.19 16.57 -13.45
CA LYS A 112 -7.47 16.55 -14.17
C LYS A 112 -8.43 17.62 -13.67
N LEU A 113 -8.51 17.83 -12.35
CA LEU A 113 -9.36 18.87 -11.76
C LEU A 113 -8.95 20.28 -12.22
N LYS A 114 -7.65 20.57 -12.37
CA LYS A 114 -7.20 21.87 -12.88
C LYS A 114 -7.75 22.14 -14.28
N VAL A 115 -7.72 21.14 -15.17
CA VAL A 115 -8.25 21.27 -16.54
C VAL A 115 -9.75 21.52 -16.55
N TYR A 116 -10.51 20.85 -15.67
CA TYR A 116 -11.97 21.02 -15.61
C TYR A 116 -12.43 22.40 -15.14
N TYR A 117 -11.62 23.10 -14.35
CA TYR A 117 -11.95 24.43 -13.79
C TYR A 117 -11.16 25.57 -14.46
N SER A 118 -10.43 25.30 -15.55
CA SER A 118 -9.76 26.29 -16.40
C SER A 118 -10.66 26.72 -17.55
#